data_AF-A0AAD1WFF7-F1
#
_entry.id   AF-A0AAD1WFF7-F1
#
_cell.length_a   1.000
_cell.length_b   1.000
_cell.length_c   1.000
_cell.angle_alpha   90.00
_cell.angle_beta   90.00
_cell.angle_gamma   90.00
#
_symmetry.space_group_name_H-M   'P 1'
#
loop_
_entity.id
_entity.type
_entity.pdbx_description
1 polymer ?
#
loop_
_entity_poly.entity_id
_entity_poly.type
_entity_poly.pdbx_seq_one_letter_code
_entity_poly.pdbx_strand_id
1 'polypeptide(L)'
;MSNRFMHLTNYSVNKESTSFVRSQNPDAEDCGSQWSFSGLLRYLNKNCKDTPTLISNIEDLVIKTIISAEETITTSCRYTPHKINCFELYGFDVLIDENQSPWLLEVNTSPSVTCDDFLNLKIKSNLTADMLSLVGVKCKNPVEKKEKLTIANAYN
;
A
#
# COMPACT_ATOMS: atom_id res chain seq x y z
N MET A 1 -9.07 -28.91 7.56
CA MET A 1 -8.01 -27.91 7.26
C MET A 1 -7.32 -28.14 5.90
N SER A 2 -7.87 -28.91 4.96
CA SER A 2 -7.20 -29.24 3.68
C SER A 2 -7.39 -28.20 2.57
N ASN A 3 -8.38 -27.32 2.67
CA ASN A 3 -8.61 -26.29 1.66
C ASN A 3 -7.90 -24.98 2.02
N ARG A 4 -6.75 -24.74 1.38
CA ARG A 4 -5.94 -23.54 1.61
C ARG A 4 -6.62 -22.25 1.15
N PHE A 5 -7.54 -22.31 0.18
CA PHE A 5 -8.27 -21.14 -0.32
C PHE A 5 -9.32 -20.60 0.67
N MET A 6 -9.63 -21.34 1.76
CA MET A 6 -10.53 -20.84 2.82
C MET A 6 -9.78 -20.15 3.96
N HIS A 7 -8.53 -20.54 4.21
CA HIS A 7 -7.79 -20.14 5.41
C HIS A 7 -6.71 -19.11 5.12
N LEU A 8 -6.21 -19.10 3.89
CA LEU A 8 -5.23 -18.12 3.43
C LEU A 8 -5.96 -17.13 2.55
N THR A 9 -5.79 -15.84 2.83
CA THR A 9 -6.34 -14.74 2.03
C THR A 9 -5.34 -14.18 1.03
N ASN A 10 -4.08 -14.66 1.04
CA ASN A 10 -3.03 -14.19 0.15
C ASN A 10 -3.48 -14.28 -1.32
N TYR A 11 -3.28 -13.19 -2.07
CA TYR A 11 -3.63 -13.14 -3.49
C TYR A 11 -2.88 -14.20 -4.32
N SER A 12 -1.60 -14.41 -4.03
CA SER A 12 -0.75 -15.40 -4.73
C SER A 12 -1.30 -16.83 -4.67
N VAL A 13 -2.06 -17.15 -3.61
CA VAL A 13 -2.74 -18.43 -3.45
C VAL A 13 -4.13 -18.35 -4.08
N ASN A 14 -4.94 -17.37 -3.70
CA ASN A 14 -6.36 -17.33 -4.09
C ASN A 14 -6.59 -17.08 -5.58
N LYS A 15 -5.68 -16.41 -6.29
CA LYS A 15 -5.81 -16.17 -7.73
C LYS A 15 -5.87 -17.44 -8.57
N GLU A 16 -5.39 -18.56 -8.02
CA GLU A 16 -5.42 -19.89 -8.64
C GLU A 16 -6.70 -20.69 -8.31
N SER A 17 -7.56 -20.16 -7.42
CA SER A 17 -8.85 -20.79 -7.10
C SER A 17 -9.84 -20.61 -8.24
N THR A 18 -10.57 -21.67 -8.58
CA THR A 18 -11.66 -21.61 -9.58
C THR A 18 -12.81 -20.70 -9.16
N SER A 19 -12.93 -20.41 -7.85
CA SER A 19 -13.94 -19.51 -7.30
C SER A 19 -13.46 -18.06 -7.18
N PHE A 20 -12.23 -17.77 -7.61
CA PHE A 20 -11.69 -16.42 -7.57
C PHE A 20 -12.32 -15.54 -8.65
N VAL A 21 -12.98 -14.47 -8.23
CA VAL A 21 -13.65 -13.53 -9.14
C VAL A 21 -12.80 -12.27 -9.25
N ARG A 22 -12.22 -12.04 -10.43
CA ARG A 22 -11.52 -10.79 -10.72
C ARG A 22 -12.53 -9.67 -10.98
N SER A 23 -12.24 -8.48 -10.45
CA SER A 23 -13.02 -7.30 -10.84
C SER A 23 -12.73 -6.96 -12.32
N GLN A 24 -13.79 -6.80 -13.10
CA GLN A 24 -13.69 -6.43 -14.52
C GLN A 24 -13.79 -4.92 -14.74
N ASN A 25 -14.15 -4.16 -13.70
CA ASN A 25 -14.36 -2.72 -13.75
C ASN A 25 -13.57 -2.03 -12.62
N PRO A 26 -12.61 -1.14 -12.92
CA PRO A 26 -11.83 -0.42 -11.89
C PRO A 26 -12.67 0.49 -10.98
N ASP A 27 -13.89 0.82 -11.38
CA ASP A 27 -14.81 1.64 -10.57
C ASP A 27 -15.75 0.78 -9.72
N ALA A 28 -15.78 -0.54 -9.95
CA ALA A 28 -16.50 -1.49 -9.13
C ALA A 28 -15.60 -1.94 -7.96
N GLU A 29 -15.50 -1.07 -6.96
CA GLU A 29 -14.59 -1.16 -5.80
C GLU A 29 -14.96 -2.24 -4.75
N ASP A 30 -16.19 -2.75 -4.79
CA ASP A 30 -16.75 -3.76 -3.89
C ASP A 30 -17.26 -5.01 -4.66
N CYS A 31 -16.65 -5.30 -5.82
CA CYS A 31 -17.01 -6.44 -6.67
C CYS A 31 -15.84 -7.42 -6.83
N GLY A 32 -16.15 -8.72 -6.80
CA GLY A 32 -15.16 -9.80 -6.93
C GLY A 32 -14.54 -10.21 -5.60
N SER A 33 -13.42 -10.94 -5.67
CA SER A 33 -12.70 -11.51 -4.53
C SER A 33 -11.66 -10.54 -3.91
N GLN A 34 -11.49 -9.36 -4.50
CA GLN A 34 -10.63 -8.29 -3.98
C GLN A 34 -11.36 -6.96 -4.08
N TRP A 35 -11.44 -6.25 -2.96
CA TRP A 35 -12.09 -4.94 -2.87
C TRP A 35 -11.06 -3.88 -2.51
N SER A 36 -11.33 -2.64 -2.88
CA SER A 36 -10.58 -1.52 -2.31
C SER A 36 -10.92 -1.36 -0.83
N PHE A 37 -10.04 -0.72 -0.07
CA PHE A 37 -10.33 -0.40 1.33
C PHE A 37 -11.56 0.51 1.45
N SER A 38 -11.72 1.49 0.55
CA SER A 38 -12.92 2.33 0.47
C SER A 38 -14.18 1.50 0.20
N GLY A 39 -14.11 0.49 -0.68
CA GLY A 39 -15.19 -0.45 -0.97
C GLY A 39 -15.62 -1.24 0.26
N LEU A 40 -14.64 -1.80 0.99
CA LEU A 40 -14.87 -2.51 2.26
C LEU A 40 -15.55 -1.61 3.29
N LEU A 41 -15.04 -0.40 3.52
CA LEU A 41 -15.62 0.53 4.49
C LEU A 41 -17.06 0.90 4.12
N ARG A 42 -17.32 1.13 2.83
CA ARG A 42 -18.67 1.41 2.34
C ARG A 42 -19.62 0.24 2.60
N TYR A 43 -19.16 -0.99 2.39
CA TYR A 43 -19.93 -2.20 2.69
C TYR A 43 -20.20 -2.34 4.19
N LEU A 44 -19.19 -2.17 5.04
CA LEU A 44 -19.33 -2.27 6.49
C LEU A 44 -20.31 -1.22 7.03
N ASN A 45 -20.20 0.03 6.57
CA ASN A 45 -21.11 1.11 6.97
C ASN A 45 -22.57 0.80 6.59
N LYS A 46 -22.81 0.28 5.37
CA LYS A 46 -24.15 -0.19 4.94
C LYS A 46 -24.70 -1.32 5.83
N ASN A 47 -23.84 -2.08 6.48
CA ASN A 47 -24.20 -3.16 7.41
C ASN A 47 -24.16 -2.71 8.89
N CYS A 48 -24.34 -1.42 9.15
CA CYS A 48 -24.42 -0.83 10.49
C CYS A 48 -23.17 -1.06 11.35
N LYS A 49 -21.99 -1.15 10.73
CA LYS A 49 -20.70 -1.25 11.42
C LYS A 49 -20.05 0.13 11.57
N ASP A 50 -19.37 0.35 12.69
CA ASP A 50 -18.74 1.63 13.05
C ASP A 50 -17.37 1.77 12.37
N THR A 51 -17.41 2.18 11.11
CA THR A 51 -16.20 2.32 10.30
C THR A 51 -15.24 3.41 10.76
N PRO A 52 -15.67 4.59 11.29
CA PRO A 52 -14.75 5.55 11.90
C PRO A 52 -13.91 4.95 13.03
N THR A 53 -14.54 4.24 13.97
CA THR A 53 -13.82 3.60 15.09
C THR A 53 -12.88 2.51 14.60
N LEU A 54 -13.31 1.70 13.62
CA LEU A 54 -12.46 0.68 13.00
C LEU A 54 -11.19 1.30 12.37
N ILE A 55 -11.33 2.39 11.61
CA ILE A 55 -10.19 3.09 11.00
C ILE A 55 -9.27 3.62 12.08
N SER A 56 -9.80 4.29 13.10
CA SER A 56 -9.00 4.80 14.23
C SER A 56 -8.21 3.68 14.93
N ASN A 57 -8.81 2.50 15.10
CA ASN A 57 -8.13 1.35 15.70
C ASN A 57 -7.04 0.77 14.78
N ILE A 58 -7.25 0.78 13.47
CA ILE A 58 -6.23 0.35 12.49
C ILE A 58 -5.05 1.34 12.49
N GLU A 59 -5.32 2.64 12.51
CA GLU A 59 -4.28 3.69 12.57
C GLU A 59 -3.45 3.55 13.85
N ASP A 60 -4.11 3.39 15.00
CA ASP A 60 -3.45 3.17 16.29
C ASP A 60 -2.58 1.90 16.30
N LEU A 61 -3.08 0.81 15.70
CA LEU A 61 -2.31 -0.43 15.50
C LEU A 61 -1.05 -0.19 14.65
N VAL A 62 -1.16 0.51 13.52
CA VAL A 62 -0.02 0.84 12.66
C VAL A 62 1.00 1.70 13.40
N ILE A 63 0.55 2.76 14.08
CA ILE A 63 1.41 3.69 14.83
C ILE A 63 2.19 2.93 15.92
N LYS A 64 1.50 2.14 16.75
CA LYS A 64 2.14 1.37 17.83
C LYS A 64 3.15 0.37 17.29
N THR A 65 2.86 -0.25 16.15
CA THR A 65 3.78 -1.18 15.49
C THR A 65 5.06 -0.47 15.04
N ILE A 66 4.96 0.69 14.39
CA ILE A 66 6.13 1.48 13.99
C ILE A 66 6.93 1.96 15.21
N ILE A 67 6.25 2.46 16.26
CA ILE A 67 6.92 2.89 17.51
C ILE A 67 7.70 1.72 18.14
N SER A 68 7.15 0.51 18.13
CA SER A 68 7.85 -0.66 18.68
C SER A 68 9.15 -1.02 17.94
N ALA A 69 9.29 -0.59 16.68
CA ALA A 69 10.49 -0.77 15.87
C ALA A 69 11.39 0.49 15.79
N GLU A 70 11.00 1.59 16.44
CA GLU A 70 11.62 2.92 16.29
C GLU A 70 13.11 2.89 16.61
N GLU A 71 13.52 2.25 17.71
CA GLU A 71 14.92 2.20 18.14
C GLU A 71 15.81 1.54 17.08
N THR A 72 15.34 0.41 16.52
CA THR A 72 16.03 -0.36 15.48
C THR A 72 16.17 0.46 14.19
N ILE A 73 15.08 1.09 13.75
CA ILE A 73 15.04 1.92 12.54
C ILE A 73 15.97 3.13 12.72
N THR A 74 15.81 3.86 13.83
CA THR A 74 16.59 5.07 14.12
C THR A 74 18.07 4.76 14.22
N THR A 75 18.43 3.62 14.82
CA THR A 75 19.82 3.19 14.93
C THR A 75 20.45 2.86 13.58
N SER A 76 19.73 2.16 12.71
CA SER A 76 20.17 1.87 11.34
C SER A 76 20.38 3.16 10.53
N CYS A 77 19.48 4.14 10.70
CA CYS A 77 19.56 5.43 10.03
C CYS A 77 20.68 6.36 10.55
N ARG A 78 21.35 6.07 11.68
CA ARG A 78 22.45 6.91 12.19
C ARG A 78 23.64 6.98 11.24
N TYR A 79 23.85 5.92 10.46
CA TYR A 79 24.95 5.81 9.51
C TYR A 79 24.62 6.40 8.14
N THR A 80 23.39 6.89 7.94
CA THR A 80 22.98 7.52 6.68
C THR A 80 23.35 9.01 6.70
N PRO A 81 24.25 9.47 5.79
CA PRO A 81 24.69 10.87 5.76
C PRO A 81 23.56 11.85 5.42
N HIS A 82 22.50 11.39 4.75
CA HIS A 82 21.32 12.19 4.40
C HIS A 82 20.03 11.49 4.86
N LYS A 83 19.63 11.71 6.12
CA LYS A 83 18.43 11.10 6.71
C LYS A 83 17.13 11.36 5.93
N ILE A 84 17.05 12.49 5.24
CA ILE A 84 15.90 12.89 4.42
C ILE A 84 15.77 12.03 3.14
N ASN A 85 16.81 11.28 2.78
CA ASN A 85 16.81 10.44 1.57
C ASN A 85 16.40 8.98 1.84
N CYS A 86 16.03 8.62 3.08
CA CYS A 86 15.57 7.28 3.41
C CYS A 86 14.06 7.29 3.60
N PHE A 87 13.37 6.50 2.79
CA PHE A 87 11.95 6.22 2.93
C PHE A 87 11.73 4.73 2.65
N GLU A 88 10.66 4.18 3.21
CA GLU A 88 10.30 2.78 3.01
C GLU A 88 8.78 2.67 2.90
N LEU A 89 8.31 1.77 2.03
CA LEU A 89 6.90 1.45 1.89
C LEU A 89 6.64 0.12 2.60
N TYR A 90 5.86 0.16 3.67
CA TYR A 90 5.45 -1.04 4.40
C TYR A 90 4.06 -1.51 3.95
N GLY A 91 3.90 -2.82 3.78
CA GLY A 91 2.61 -3.47 3.62
C GLY A 91 2.16 -4.07 4.95
N PHE A 92 1.07 -3.56 5.52
CA PHE A 92 0.49 -4.09 6.75
C PHE A 92 -0.63 -5.07 6.43
N ASP A 93 -0.48 -6.30 6.90
CA ASP A 93 -1.52 -7.32 6.79
C ASP A 93 -2.32 -7.34 8.10
N VAL A 94 -3.56 -6.82 8.03
CA VAL A 94 -4.44 -6.66 9.18
C VAL A 94 -5.69 -7.51 9.01
N LEU A 95 -6.00 -8.33 10.01
CA LEU A 95 -7.22 -9.13 10.08
C LEU A 95 -8.25 -8.45 10.98
N ILE A 96 -9.49 -8.31 10.51
CA ILE A 96 -10.58 -7.73 11.30
C ILE A 96 -11.49 -8.87 11.76
N ASP A 97 -11.72 -8.98 13.06
CA ASP A 97 -12.60 -10.00 13.64
C ASP A 97 -14.09 -9.60 13.61
N GLU A 98 -14.96 -10.50 14.08
CA GLU A 98 -16.41 -10.29 14.14
C GLU A 98 -16.84 -9.10 15.02
N ASN A 99 -15.99 -8.70 15.97
CA ASN A 99 -16.20 -7.60 16.91
C ASN A 99 -15.64 -6.26 16.38
N GLN A 100 -15.11 -6.22 15.15
CA GLN A 100 -14.41 -5.07 14.54
C GLN A 100 -13.07 -4.74 15.22
N SER A 101 -12.43 -5.72 15.85
CA SER A 101 -11.08 -5.55 16.37
C SER A 101 -10.06 -5.85 15.27
N PRO A 102 -9.13 -4.91 14.97
CA PRO A 102 -8.04 -5.18 14.04
C PRO A 102 -6.89 -5.91 14.74
N TRP A 103 -6.37 -6.94 14.07
CA TRP A 103 -5.26 -7.78 14.52
C TRP A 103 -4.13 -7.73 13.50
N LEU A 104 -2.92 -7.37 13.94
CA LEU A 104 -1.74 -7.37 13.08
C LEU A 104 -1.32 -8.81 12.81
N LEU A 105 -1.21 -9.19 11.54
CA LEU A 105 -0.66 -10.49 11.14
C LEU A 105 0.84 -10.39 10.85
N GLU A 106 1.21 -9.48 9.95
CA GLU A 106 2.60 -9.25 9.55
C GLU A 106 2.81 -7.84 8.99
N VAL A 107 4.08 -7.44 8.93
CA VAL A 107 4.52 -6.21 8.25
C VAL A 107 5.55 -6.59 7.19
N ASN A 108 5.21 -6.32 5.94
CA ASN A 108 6.05 -6.58 4.78
C ASN A 108 6.88 -5.35 4.43
N THR A 109 8.21 -5.48 4.42
CA THR A 109 9.17 -4.44 3.96
C THR A 109 9.27 -4.33 2.44
N SER A 110 8.67 -5.27 1.71
CA SER A 110 8.66 -5.29 0.24
C SER A 110 7.29 -5.72 -0.29
N PRO A 111 6.24 -4.90 -0.08
CA PRO A 111 4.90 -5.21 -0.57
C PRO A 111 4.88 -5.26 -2.10
N SER A 112 4.07 -6.17 -2.65
CA SER A 112 3.96 -6.31 -4.11
C SER A 112 3.26 -5.11 -4.74
N VAL A 113 4.00 -4.37 -5.57
CA VAL A 113 3.47 -3.29 -6.44
C VAL A 113 3.07 -3.80 -7.83
N THR A 114 3.08 -5.12 -8.06
CA THR A 114 2.64 -5.73 -9.33
C THR A 114 1.14 -5.54 -9.54
N CYS A 115 0.74 -5.21 -10.76
CA CYS A 115 -0.64 -4.88 -11.12
C CYS A 115 -1.19 -5.94 -12.07
N ASP A 116 -1.95 -6.90 -11.54
CA ASP A 116 -2.52 -8.03 -12.31
C ASP A 116 -3.96 -7.77 -12.79
N ASP A 117 -4.60 -6.72 -12.30
CA ASP A 117 -5.93 -6.26 -12.72
C ASP A 117 -6.09 -4.73 -12.61
N PHE A 118 -7.20 -4.21 -13.14
CA PHE A 118 -7.46 -2.78 -13.21
C PHE A 118 -7.63 -2.11 -11.84
N LEU A 119 -8.17 -2.82 -10.85
CA LEU A 119 -8.34 -2.29 -9.50
C LEU A 119 -6.97 -2.12 -8.83
N ASN A 120 -6.13 -3.16 -8.89
CA ASN A 120 -4.76 -3.14 -8.40
C ASN A 120 -3.93 -2.06 -9.11
N LEU A 121 -4.09 -1.90 -10.44
CA LEU A 121 -3.43 -0.83 -11.18
C LEU A 121 -3.79 0.54 -10.60
N LYS A 122 -5.08 0.85 -10.49
CA LYS A 122 -5.59 2.14 -9.96
C LYS A 122 -5.05 2.44 -8.56
N ILE A 123 -5.14 1.47 -7.64
CA ILE A 123 -4.71 1.65 -6.24
C ILE A 123 -3.19 1.81 -6.17
N LYS A 124 -2.42 0.90 -6.78
CA LYS A 124 -0.97 0.86 -6.65
C LYS A 124 -0.26 1.97 -7.41
N SER A 125 -0.80 2.39 -8.56
CA SER A 125 -0.26 3.55 -9.29
C SER A 125 -0.41 4.83 -8.49
N ASN A 126 -1.58 5.05 -7.88
CA ASN A 126 -1.83 6.23 -7.06
C ASN A 126 -0.98 6.22 -5.80
N LEU A 127 -0.91 5.08 -5.10
CA LEU A 127 -0.02 4.90 -3.94
C LEU A 127 1.43 5.26 -4.28
N THR A 128 1.94 4.75 -5.40
CA THR A 128 3.34 5.00 -5.81
C THR A 128 3.56 6.46 -6.18
N ALA A 129 2.63 7.08 -6.91
CA ALA A 129 2.71 8.48 -7.30
C ALA A 129 2.67 9.43 -6.08
N ASP A 130 1.74 9.17 -5.16
CA ASP A 130 1.58 9.95 -3.93
C ASP A 130 2.80 9.79 -3.02
N MET A 131 3.31 8.57 -2.88
CA MET A 131 4.53 8.28 -2.13
C MET A 131 5.72 9.09 -2.67
N LEU A 132 5.98 9.04 -3.98
CA LEU A 132 7.08 9.79 -4.62
C LEU A 132 6.90 11.30 -4.47
N SER A 133 5.65 11.78 -4.51
CA SER A 133 5.32 13.18 -4.30
C SER A 133 5.60 13.61 -2.85
N LEU A 134 5.19 12.79 -1.87
CA LEU A 134 5.40 13.04 -0.44
C LEU A 134 6.88 13.06 -0.04
N VAL A 135 7.70 12.17 -0.61
CA VAL A 135 9.15 12.16 -0.35
C VAL A 135 9.90 13.29 -1.09
N GLY A 136 9.19 14.08 -1.90
CA GLY A 136 9.76 15.24 -2.59
C GLY A 136 10.57 14.90 -3.83
N VAL A 137 10.33 13.76 -4.47
CA VAL A 137 10.96 13.43 -5.76
C VAL A 137 10.42 14.39 -6.81
N LYS A 138 11.30 15.30 -7.26
CA LYS A 138 10.96 16.25 -8.31
C LYS A 138 10.99 15.57 -9.67
N CYS A 139 9.86 15.55 -10.36
CA CYS A 139 9.82 15.23 -11.79
C CYS A 139 10.67 16.24 -12.55
N LYS A 140 11.80 15.79 -13.10
CA LYS A 140 12.58 16.59 -14.03
C LYS A 140 12.01 16.41 -15.42
N ASN A 141 11.59 17.51 -16.06
CA ASN A 141 11.19 17.49 -17.44
C ASN A 141 12.40 17.03 -18.31
N PRO A 142 12.30 15.93 -19.07
CA PRO A 142 13.39 15.46 -19.91
C PRO A 142 13.84 16.50 -20.94
N VAL A 143 12.93 17.40 -21.36
CA VAL A 143 13.18 18.44 -22.34
C VAL A 143 14.11 19.53 -21.79
N GLU A 144 13.86 20.02 -20.57
CA GLU A 144 14.68 21.05 -19.92
C GLU A 144 16.13 20.56 -19.63
N LYS A 145 16.31 19.25 -19.45
CA LYS A 145 17.63 18.66 -19.22
C LYS A 145 18.51 18.70 -20.48
N LYS A 146 17.91 18.60 -21.67
CA LYS A 146 18.64 18.75 -22.95
C LYS A 146 19.08 20.19 -23.17
N GLU A 147 18.22 21.17 -22.92
CA GLU A 147 18.55 22.59 -23.12
C GLU A 147 19.73 23.05 -22.25
N LYS A 148 19.75 22.65 -20.97
CA LYS A 148 20.87 22.98 -20.07
C LYS A 148 22.19 22.30 -20.48
N LEU A 149 22.13 21.10 -21.04
CA LEU A 149 23.32 20.40 -21.55
C LEU A 149 23.86 21.06 -22.84
N THR A 150 22.97 21.48 -23.74
CA THR A 150 23.34 22.17 -24.98
C THR A 150 23.96 23.53 -24.69
N ILE A 151 23.41 24.29 -23.74
CA ILE A 151 23.97 25.58 -23.30
C ILE A 151 25.34 25.37 -22.66
N ALA A 152 25.52 24.40 -21.76
CA ALA A 152 26.81 24.13 -21.13
C ALA A 152 27.91 23.70 -22.12
N ASN A 153 27.55 23.01 -23.20
CA ASN A 153 28.48 22.63 -24.27
C ASN A 153 28.74 23.73 -25.30
N ALA A 154 27.92 24.78 -25.35
CA ALA A 154 28.11 25.93 -26.25
C ALA A 154 29.09 26.98 -25.70
N TYR A 155 29.47 26.87 -24.42
CA TYR A 155 30.39 27.78 -23.73
C TYR A 155 31.73 27.13 -23.35
N ASN A 156 32.06 25.96 -23.93
CA ASN A 156 33.37 25.31 -23.85
C ASN A 156 34.01 25.22 -25.23
#